data_AF-A0A1G8CSI8-F1
#
_entry.id   AF-A0A1G8CSI8-F1
#
_cell.length_a   1.000
_cell.length_b   1.000
_cell.length_c   1.000
_cell.angle_alpha   90.00
_cell.angle_beta   90.00
_cell.angle_gamma   90.00
#
_symmetry.space_group_name_H-M   'P 1'
#
loop_
_entity.id
_entity.type
_entity.pdbx_description
1 polymer ?
#
loop_
_entity_poly.entity_id
_entity_poly.type
_entity_poly.pdbx_seq_one_letter_code
_entity_poly.pdbx_strand_id
1 'polypeptide(L)'
;MPDQSDATCAGVQAKTAMFPFSTDLIAGCKRFALLAQSAKEPGDMRCWNSACVMFAASAIESRVNEWIALAREIEGGPQPSEFWEEMTVLQKTLSLERKWNLIASVHGGEIWNGGMEPFQSYETIVALRNELVHFKGQFLEKNNAPNNRIRGLMSQLKIVSNSTFVEGDVSSWVSDLLEQRSLGVWVESKVRHFYEALLGLLLGDPNKATTINRY
;
A
#
# COMPACT_ATOMS: atom_id res chain seq x y z
N MET A 1 36.82 33.39 8.44
CA MET A 1 35.51 32.70 8.38
C MET A 1 35.67 31.57 7.39
N PRO A 2 35.56 30.29 7.78
CA PRO A 2 35.57 29.21 6.82
C PRO A 2 34.19 29.09 6.17
N ASP A 3 34.24 28.99 4.86
CA ASP A 3 33.15 28.82 3.91
C ASP A 3 32.42 27.49 4.19
N GLN A 4 31.10 27.55 4.40
CA GLN A 4 30.25 26.36 4.51
C GLN A 4 30.01 25.84 3.10
N SER A 5 30.95 25.05 2.58
CA SER A 5 30.74 24.32 1.33
C SER A 5 29.62 23.30 1.54
N ASP A 6 28.56 23.46 0.76
CA ASP A 6 27.44 22.53 0.58
C ASP A 6 27.92 21.08 0.63
N ALA A 7 27.55 20.37 1.71
CA ALA A 7 27.70 18.93 1.82
C ALA A 7 26.72 18.23 0.86
N THR A 8 26.97 18.35 -0.44
CA THR A 8 26.29 17.59 -1.46
C THR A 8 27.07 16.32 -1.71
N CYS A 9 26.38 15.18 -1.76
CA CYS A 9 26.96 13.87 -2.06
C CYS A 9 27.38 13.73 -3.54
N ALA A 10 27.58 14.85 -4.25
CA ALA A 10 27.93 14.88 -5.67
C ALA A 10 29.36 14.36 -5.87
N GLY A 11 29.51 13.26 -6.61
CA GLY A 11 30.81 12.68 -6.98
C GLY A 11 31.29 11.50 -6.12
N VAL A 12 30.55 11.10 -5.09
CA VAL A 12 30.83 9.86 -4.35
C VAL A 12 30.33 8.66 -5.17
N GLN A 13 31.20 7.67 -5.44
CA GLN A 13 30.77 6.43 -6.08
C GLN A 13 29.79 5.70 -5.17
N ALA A 14 28.59 5.41 -5.68
CA ALA A 14 27.63 4.56 -5.00
C ALA A 14 28.24 3.15 -4.87
N LYS A 15 28.46 2.67 -3.64
CA LYS A 15 28.94 1.30 -3.37
C LYS A 15 27.89 0.25 -3.81
N THR A 16 26.62 0.65 -3.82
CA THR A 16 25.44 -0.17 -4.14
C THR A 16 24.40 0.72 -4.83
N ALA A 17 23.57 0.15 -5.70
CA ALA A 17 22.49 0.87 -6.39
C ALA A 17 21.16 0.15 -6.19
N MET A 18 20.10 0.91 -5.96
CA MET A 18 18.73 0.40 -5.82
C MET A 18 17.80 1.19 -6.76
N PHE A 19 16.92 0.47 -7.46
CA PHE A 19 15.82 1.08 -8.19
C PHE A 19 14.59 1.16 -7.28
N PRO A 20 14.01 2.35 -7.01
CA PRO A 20 12.86 2.52 -6.13
C PRO A 20 11.55 2.15 -6.85
N PHE A 21 11.37 0.87 -7.16
CA PHE A 21 10.27 0.32 -7.96
C PHE A 21 8.88 0.67 -7.41
N SER A 22 8.75 0.81 -6.08
CA SER A 22 7.52 1.24 -5.43
C SER A 22 7.04 2.60 -5.95
N THR A 23 7.94 3.48 -6.39
CA THR A 23 7.61 4.79 -6.98
C THR A 23 6.83 4.62 -8.28
N ASP A 24 7.27 3.71 -9.15
CA ASP A 24 6.60 3.40 -10.41
C ASP A 24 5.24 2.74 -10.16
N LEU A 25 5.16 1.85 -9.16
CA LEU A 25 3.90 1.21 -8.78
C LEU A 25 2.89 2.23 -8.23
N ILE A 26 3.32 3.19 -7.41
CA ILE A 26 2.47 4.29 -6.93
C ILE A 26 2.02 5.18 -8.09
N ALA A 27 2.94 5.56 -8.98
CA ALA A 27 2.61 6.36 -10.15
C ALA A 27 1.61 5.64 -11.08
N GLY A 28 1.79 4.33 -11.28
CA GLY A 28 0.86 3.48 -12.01
C GLY A 28 -0.51 3.41 -11.34
N CYS A 29 -0.56 3.20 -10.02
CA CYS A 29 -1.80 3.21 -9.23
C CYS A 29 -2.59 4.49 -9.45
N LYS A 30 -1.92 5.66 -9.34
CA LYS A 30 -2.53 6.97 -9.61
C LYS A 30 -3.02 7.11 -11.04
N ARG A 31 -2.23 6.67 -12.02
CA ARG A 31 -2.61 6.72 -13.43
C ARG A 31 -3.85 5.86 -13.70
N PHE A 32 -3.90 4.64 -13.19
CA PHE A 32 -5.03 3.75 -13.37
C PHE A 32 -6.29 4.25 -12.66
N ALA A 33 -6.16 4.88 -11.49
CA ALA A 33 -7.27 5.54 -10.83
C ALA A 33 -7.90 6.64 -11.71
N LEU A 34 -7.08 7.47 -12.35
CA LEU A 34 -7.55 8.52 -13.27
C LEU A 34 -8.18 7.94 -14.54
N LEU A 35 -7.60 6.88 -15.10
CA LEU A 35 -8.15 6.19 -16.26
C LEU A 35 -9.50 5.54 -15.94
N ALA A 36 -9.63 4.86 -14.79
CA ALA A 36 -10.90 4.30 -14.33
C ALA A 36 -11.96 5.39 -14.12
N GLN A 37 -11.58 6.54 -13.54
CA GLN A 37 -12.49 7.64 -13.29
C GLN A 37 -13.02 8.28 -14.59
N SER A 38 -12.22 8.30 -15.65
CA SER A 38 -12.55 8.92 -16.94
C SER A 38 -13.07 7.95 -18.01
N ALA A 39 -12.98 6.63 -17.77
CA ALA A 39 -13.44 5.60 -18.68
C ALA A 39 -14.94 5.72 -18.98
N LYS A 40 -15.32 5.44 -20.23
CA LYS A 40 -16.70 5.46 -20.71
C LYS A 40 -17.30 4.06 -20.71
N GLU A 41 -16.49 3.07 -21.06
CA GLU A 41 -16.90 1.68 -21.15
C GLU A 41 -16.72 0.95 -19.81
N PRO A 42 -17.70 0.14 -19.36
CA PRO A 42 -17.57 -0.67 -18.14
C PRO A 42 -16.38 -1.63 -18.15
N GLY A 43 -16.05 -2.20 -19.32
CA GLY A 43 -14.88 -3.07 -19.49
C GLY A 43 -13.56 -2.35 -19.16
N ASP A 44 -13.41 -1.11 -19.63
CA ASP A 44 -12.22 -0.29 -19.34
C ASP A 44 -12.15 0.06 -17.85
N MET A 45 -13.28 0.46 -17.24
CA MET A 45 -13.34 0.75 -15.80
C MET A 45 -12.86 -0.45 -14.99
N ARG A 46 -13.37 -1.64 -15.30
CA ARG A 46 -12.98 -2.90 -14.67
C ARG A 46 -11.52 -3.23 -14.87
N CYS A 47 -10.97 -3.04 -16.07
CA CYS A 47 -9.55 -3.25 -16.34
C CYS A 47 -8.67 -2.32 -15.50
N TRP A 48 -8.95 -1.01 -15.53
CA TRP A 48 -8.15 -0.01 -14.83
C TRP A 48 -8.26 -0.11 -13.32
N ASN A 49 -9.45 -0.37 -12.78
CA ASN A 49 -9.61 -0.61 -11.35
C ASN A 49 -8.87 -1.87 -10.91
N SER A 50 -8.91 -2.95 -11.70
CA SER A 50 -8.16 -4.17 -11.38
C SER A 50 -6.65 -3.90 -11.36
N ALA A 51 -6.14 -3.20 -12.38
CA ALA A 51 -4.72 -2.82 -12.43
C ALA A 51 -4.32 -1.92 -11.25
N CYS A 52 -5.17 -0.94 -10.89
CA CYS A 52 -4.98 -0.07 -9.73
C CYS A 52 -4.83 -0.87 -8.43
N VAL A 53 -5.72 -1.86 -8.19
CA VAL A 53 -5.66 -2.74 -7.00
C VAL A 53 -4.39 -3.57 -6.97
N MET A 54 -3.99 -4.17 -8.10
CA MET A 54 -2.76 -4.97 -8.18
C MET A 54 -1.53 -4.11 -7.85
N PHE A 55 -1.44 -2.93 -8.46
CA PHE A 55 -0.33 -2.00 -8.26
C PHE A 55 -0.31 -1.48 -6.82
N ALA A 56 -1.45 -1.18 -6.23
CA ALA A 56 -1.55 -0.72 -4.85
C ALA A 56 -1.03 -1.73 -3.83
N ALA A 57 -1.44 -3.00 -3.95
CA ALA A 57 -0.98 -4.06 -3.06
C ALA A 57 0.55 -4.24 -3.16
N SER A 58 1.08 -4.31 -4.39
CA SER A 58 2.52 -4.44 -4.63
C SER A 58 3.30 -3.20 -4.19
N ALA A 59 2.77 -1.99 -4.42
CA ALA A 59 3.44 -0.73 -4.07
C ALA A 59 3.78 -0.66 -2.58
N ILE A 60 2.81 -0.97 -1.73
CA ILE A 60 2.97 -0.91 -0.28
C ILE A 60 4.03 -1.91 0.19
N GLU A 61 3.97 -3.15 -0.30
CA GLU A 61 4.94 -4.18 0.05
C GLU A 61 6.36 -3.84 -0.45
N SER A 62 6.48 -3.45 -1.72
CA SER A 62 7.76 -3.00 -2.30
C SER A 62 8.34 -1.82 -1.53
N ARG A 63 7.51 -0.86 -1.11
CA ARG A 63 7.97 0.33 -0.40
C ARG A 63 8.60 -0.02 0.95
N VAL A 64 7.98 -0.90 1.72
CA VAL A 64 8.54 -1.35 3.01
C VAL A 64 9.85 -2.12 2.79
N ASN A 65 9.91 -2.99 1.78
CA ASN A 65 11.14 -3.74 1.46
C ASN A 65 12.28 -2.80 1.01
N GLU A 66 11.98 -1.82 0.17
CA GLU A 66 12.95 -0.81 -0.27
C GLU A 66 13.48 0.02 0.89
N TRP A 67 12.62 0.37 1.86
CA TRP A 67 13.04 1.07 3.06
C TRP A 67 13.96 0.24 3.94
N ILE A 68 13.65 -1.04 4.14
CA ILE A 68 14.54 -1.96 4.87
C ILE A 68 15.91 -2.03 4.19
N ALA A 69 15.93 -2.14 2.86
CA ALA A 69 17.17 -2.18 2.08
C ALA A 69 17.95 -0.85 2.17
N LEU A 70 17.26 0.28 2.08
CA LEU A 70 17.87 1.61 2.15
C LEU A 70 18.42 1.90 3.56
N ALA A 71 17.67 1.57 4.61
CA ALA A 71 18.06 1.83 5.99
C ALA A 71 19.37 1.12 6.37
N ARG A 72 19.66 -0.04 5.77
CA ARG A 72 20.94 -0.74 5.92
C ARG A 72 22.14 0.05 5.37
N GLU A 73 21.94 0.81 4.29
CA GLU A 73 23.04 1.50 3.58
C GLU A 73 23.29 2.92 4.10
N ILE A 74 22.42 3.48 4.94
CA ILE A 74 22.59 4.83 5.51
C ILE A 74 23.64 4.77 6.63
N GLU A 75 24.90 5.05 6.28
CA GLU A 75 26.00 5.25 7.24
C GLU A 75 25.68 6.46 8.15
N GLY A 76 25.73 6.28 9.49
CA GLY A 76 25.52 7.35 10.48
C GLY A 76 24.07 7.59 10.91
N GLY A 77 23.13 6.70 10.55
CA GLY A 77 21.76 6.73 11.07
C GLY A 77 21.67 6.45 12.58
N PRO A 78 20.58 6.86 13.26
CA PRO A 78 20.42 6.77 14.71
C PRO A 78 20.21 5.36 15.28
N GLN A 79 20.21 4.30 14.46
CA GLN A 79 19.84 2.94 14.86
C GLN A 79 20.99 1.95 14.56
N PRO A 80 21.13 0.85 15.33
CA PRO A 80 22.21 -0.11 15.14
C PRO A 80 22.11 -0.74 13.75
N SER A 81 23.22 -0.78 13.02
CA SER A 81 23.31 -1.46 11.71
C SER A 81 22.81 -2.91 11.80
N GLU A 82 22.98 -3.57 12.94
CA GLU A 82 22.61 -4.96 13.22
C GLU A 82 21.10 -5.23 13.07
N PHE A 83 20.21 -4.35 13.54
CA PHE A 83 18.76 -4.54 13.37
C PHE A 83 18.37 -4.58 11.88
N TRP A 84 18.86 -3.61 11.10
CA TRP A 84 18.54 -3.52 9.68
C TRP A 84 19.21 -4.63 8.86
N GLU A 85 20.38 -5.10 9.29
CA GLU A 85 21.05 -6.28 8.73
C GLU A 85 20.19 -7.54 8.94
N GLU A 86 19.77 -7.83 10.17
CA GLU A 86 18.88 -8.96 10.47
C GLU A 86 17.54 -8.85 9.73
N MET A 87 16.95 -7.65 9.75
CA MET A 87 15.68 -7.39 9.07
C MET A 87 15.79 -7.63 7.57
N THR A 88 16.94 -7.30 6.96
CA THR A 88 17.20 -7.55 5.54
C THR A 88 17.25 -9.04 5.21
N VAL A 89 17.77 -9.88 6.13
CA VAL A 89 17.77 -11.34 5.98
C VAL A 89 16.36 -11.89 6.11
N LEU A 90 15.61 -11.42 7.11
CA LEU A 90 14.28 -11.93 7.44
C LEU A 90 13.18 -11.43 6.49
N GLN A 91 13.33 -10.28 5.83
CA GLN A 91 12.24 -9.66 5.07
C GLN A 91 11.60 -10.56 3.98
N LYS A 92 12.31 -11.57 3.48
CA LYS A 92 11.77 -12.49 2.46
C LYS A 92 10.74 -13.47 3.03
N THR A 93 10.77 -13.75 4.33
CA THR A 93 9.89 -14.72 4.99
C THR A 93 8.84 -14.06 5.87
N LEU A 94 9.06 -12.81 6.27
CA LEU A 94 8.13 -12.06 7.11
C LEU A 94 6.95 -11.52 6.31
N SER A 95 5.75 -11.58 6.91
CA SER A 95 4.60 -10.84 6.42
C SER A 95 4.80 -9.33 6.56
N LEU A 96 4.08 -8.53 5.78
CA LEU A 96 4.14 -7.07 5.89
C LEU A 96 3.82 -6.58 7.31
N GLU A 97 2.79 -7.16 7.94
CA GLU A 97 2.43 -6.90 9.34
C GLU A 97 3.61 -7.13 10.27
N ARG A 98 4.31 -8.26 10.13
CA ARG A 98 5.44 -8.57 11.00
C ARG A 98 6.62 -7.62 10.76
N LYS A 99 6.86 -7.23 9.50
CA LYS A 99 7.86 -6.20 9.16
C LYS A 99 7.53 -4.87 9.83
N TRP A 100 6.30 -4.42 9.70
CA TRP A 100 5.83 -3.18 10.33
C TRP A 100 6.00 -3.23 11.85
N ASN A 101 5.54 -4.29 12.50
CA ASN A 101 5.62 -4.42 13.96
C ASN A 101 7.06 -4.40 14.49
N LEU A 102 8.00 -5.02 13.76
CA LEU A 102 9.42 -4.98 14.13
C LEU A 102 9.98 -3.55 14.01
N ILE A 103 9.69 -2.86 12.90
CA ILE A 103 10.11 -1.46 12.71
C ILE A 103 9.48 -0.58 13.80
N ALA A 104 8.19 -0.75 14.09
CA ALA A 104 7.49 0.02 15.12
C ALA A 104 8.06 -0.20 16.52
N SER A 105 8.50 -1.42 16.85
CA SER A 105 9.12 -1.71 18.15
C SER A 105 10.45 -0.97 18.36
N VAL A 106 11.17 -0.66 17.29
CA VAL A 106 12.44 0.07 17.32
C VAL A 106 12.24 1.58 17.27
N HIS A 107 11.23 2.05 16.52
CA HIS A 107 10.95 3.47 16.32
C HIS A 107 9.92 4.06 17.30
N GLY A 108 9.37 3.25 18.22
CA GLY A 108 8.33 3.70 19.16
C GLY A 108 7.01 4.06 18.49
N GLY A 109 6.68 3.37 17.39
CA GLY A 109 5.47 3.60 16.61
C GLY A 109 4.30 2.71 17.00
N GLU A 110 3.15 2.94 16.38
CA GLU A 110 1.97 2.10 16.58
C GLU A 110 2.14 0.74 15.90
N ILE A 111 1.80 -0.32 16.63
CA ILE A 111 1.74 -1.68 16.10
C ILE A 111 0.56 -1.82 15.12
N TRP A 112 0.72 -2.74 14.18
CA TRP A 112 -0.29 -3.08 13.19
C TRP A 112 -1.61 -3.48 13.85
N ASN A 113 -2.67 -2.80 13.46
CA ASN A 113 -4.03 -3.11 13.87
C ASN A 113 -4.94 -3.10 12.64
N GLY A 114 -5.29 -4.28 12.13
CA GLY A 114 -6.15 -4.44 10.95
C GLY A 114 -7.57 -3.86 11.08
N GLY A 115 -7.98 -3.45 12.28
CA GLY A 115 -9.23 -2.72 12.53
C GLY A 115 -9.11 -1.20 12.38
N MET A 116 -7.90 -0.64 12.23
CA MET A 116 -7.65 0.79 12.15
C MET A 116 -6.92 1.18 10.86
N GLU A 117 -7.09 2.42 10.43
CA GLU A 117 -6.31 2.97 9.33
C GLU A 117 -4.83 3.17 9.73
N PRO A 118 -3.87 3.01 8.81
CA PRO A 118 -4.05 2.67 7.38
C PRO A 118 -4.18 1.15 7.10
N PHE A 119 -4.01 0.31 8.12
CA PHE A 119 -3.90 -1.15 7.98
C PHE A 119 -5.19 -1.80 7.50
N GLN A 120 -6.34 -1.34 8.00
CA GLN A 120 -7.66 -1.82 7.59
C GLN A 120 -7.86 -1.69 6.07
N SER A 121 -7.48 -0.54 5.50
CA SER A 121 -7.57 -0.28 4.07
C SER A 121 -6.60 -1.16 3.28
N TYR A 122 -5.36 -1.31 3.75
CA TYR A 122 -4.40 -2.21 3.12
C TYR A 122 -4.91 -3.66 3.07
N GLU A 123 -5.42 -4.19 4.19
CA GLU A 123 -5.95 -5.55 4.24
C GLU A 123 -7.17 -5.72 3.30
N THR A 124 -7.95 -4.66 3.12
CA THR A 124 -9.08 -4.64 2.18
C THR A 124 -8.58 -4.67 0.73
N ILE A 125 -7.54 -3.90 0.40
CA ILE A 125 -6.89 -3.91 -0.91
C ILE A 125 -6.28 -5.30 -1.20
N VAL A 126 -5.60 -5.91 -0.23
CA VAL A 126 -5.04 -7.27 -0.37
C VAL A 126 -6.15 -8.31 -0.56
N ALA A 127 -7.24 -8.22 0.20
CA ALA A 127 -8.38 -9.11 0.00
C ALA A 127 -8.95 -8.99 -1.41
N LEU A 128 -9.11 -7.77 -1.92
CA LEU A 128 -9.57 -7.52 -3.28
C LEU A 128 -8.58 -8.08 -4.32
N ARG A 129 -7.28 -7.82 -4.16
CA ARG A 129 -6.23 -8.37 -5.02
C ARG A 129 -6.29 -9.90 -5.06
N ASN A 130 -6.43 -10.54 -3.91
CA ASN A 130 -6.45 -11.99 -3.81
C ASN A 130 -7.67 -12.59 -4.53
N GLU A 131 -8.84 -11.98 -4.41
CA GLU A 131 -10.03 -12.42 -5.16
C GLU A 131 -9.87 -12.23 -6.68
N LEU A 132 -9.18 -11.18 -7.11
CA LEU A 132 -8.88 -10.97 -8.54
C LEU A 132 -7.89 -12.01 -9.09
N VAL A 133 -6.82 -12.30 -8.35
CA VAL A 133 -5.79 -13.28 -8.75
C VAL A 133 -6.32 -14.71 -8.70
N HIS A 134 -7.11 -15.04 -7.68
CA HIS A 134 -7.60 -16.39 -7.42
C HIS A 134 -9.09 -16.52 -7.73
N PHE A 135 -9.58 -15.77 -8.73
CA PHE A 135 -11.00 -15.70 -9.06
C PHE A 135 -11.59 -17.09 -9.35
N LYS A 136 -12.62 -17.47 -8.57
CA LYS A 136 -13.26 -18.80 -8.66
C LYS A 136 -14.59 -18.82 -9.40
N GLY A 137 -15.09 -17.66 -9.86
CA GLY A 137 -16.38 -17.59 -10.57
C GLY A 137 -17.59 -18.03 -9.73
N GLN A 138 -17.55 -17.80 -8.41
CA GLN A 138 -18.64 -18.20 -7.52
C GLN A 138 -19.92 -17.38 -7.79
N PHE A 139 -21.05 -18.06 -7.86
CA PHE A 139 -22.37 -17.43 -7.89
C PHE A 139 -22.70 -16.85 -6.50
N LEU A 140 -23.07 -15.58 -6.46
CA LEU A 140 -23.41 -14.85 -5.24
C LEU A 140 -24.81 -14.26 -5.35
N GLU A 141 -25.49 -14.17 -4.22
CA GLU A 141 -26.77 -13.45 -4.14
C GLU A 141 -26.58 -11.96 -4.41
N LYS A 142 -27.67 -11.28 -4.75
CA LYS A 142 -27.68 -9.83 -4.98
C LYS A 142 -27.10 -9.08 -3.78
N ASN A 143 -26.25 -8.08 -4.05
CA ASN A 143 -25.55 -7.27 -3.03
C ASN A 143 -24.58 -8.06 -2.14
N ASN A 144 -24.24 -9.29 -2.51
CA ASN A 144 -23.28 -10.09 -1.77
C ASN A 144 -21.88 -9.98 -2.39
N ALA A 145 -20.87 -10.35 -1.60
CA ALA A 145 -19.46 -10.26 -1.95
C ALA A 145 -18.75 -11.53 -1.47
N PRO A 146 -17.60 -11.91 -2.06
CA PRO A 146 -16.93 -13.17 -1.74
C PRO A 146 -16.38 -13.20 -0.30
N ASN A 147 -16.17 -12.03 0.32
CA ASN A 147 -15.79 -11.94 1.73
C ASN A 147 -16.32 -10.64 2.38
N ASN A 148 -16.27 -10.60 3.71
CA ASN A 148 -16.79 -9.48 4.50
C ASN A 148 -16.04 -8.16 4.28
N ARG A 149 -14.75 -8.20 3.90
CA ARG A 149 -13.97 -6.97 3.63
C ARG A 149 -14.44 -6.29 2.35
N ILE A 150 -14.63 -7.07 1.29
CA ILE A 150 -15.17 -6.57 0.03
C ILE A 150 -16.62 -6.10 0.21
N ARG A 151 -17.43 -6.82 0.99
CA ARG A 151 -18.78 -6.35 1.36
C ARG A 151 -18.74 -5.01 2.11
N GLY A 152 -17.81 -4.86 3.05
CA GLY A 152 -17.59 -3.62 3.78
C GLY A 152 -17.19 -2.47 2.85
N LEU A 153 -16.28 -2.72 1.91
CA LEU A 153 -15.89 -1.75 0.89
C LEU A 153 -17.06 -1.33 -0.01
N MET A 154 -17.85 -2.30 -0.49
CA MET A 154 -19.05 -2.01 -1.28
C MET A 154 -20.03 -1.12 -0.51
N SER A 155 -20.22 -1.40 0.79
CA SER A 155 -21.07 -0.58 1.67
C SER A 155 -20.50 0.83 1.84
N GLN A 156 -19.18 0.96 2.07
CA GLN A 156 -18.49 2.25 2.19
C GLN A 156 -18.62 3.11 0.92
N LEU A 157 -18.54 2.47 -0.25
CA LEU A 157 -18.69 3.12 -1.54
C LEU A 157 -20.16 3.28 -1.99
N LYS A 158 -21.12 2.88 -1.16
CA LYS A 158 -22.57 2.93 -1.42
C LYS A 158 -22.97 2.18 -2.71
N ILE A 159 -22.30 1.07 -2.97
CA ILE A 159 -22.53 0.23 -4.15
C ILE A 159 -23.72 -0.69 -3.88
N VAL A 160 -24.70 -0.65 -4.78
CA VAL A 160 -25.85 -1.54 -4.78
C VAL A 160 -25.89 -2.23 -6.13
N SER A 161 -26.07 -3.54 -6.12
CA SER A 161 -26.17 -4.36 -7.32
C SER A 161 -27.41 -4.00 -8.11
N ASN A 162 -27.20 -3.70 -9.39
CA ASN A 162 -28.27 -3.48 -10.37
C ASN A 162 -28.54 -4.72 -11.24
N SER A 163 -27.85 -5.81 -10.94
CA SER A 163 -27.84 -7.01 -11.76
C SER A 163 -29.22 -7.67 -11.80
N THR A 164 -29.67 -8.02 -13.00
CA THR A 164 -30.89 -8.80 -13.26
C THR A 164 -30.50 -10.16 -13.79
N PHE A 165 -31.24 -11.21 -13.43
CA PHE A 165 -31.01 -12.55 -13.97
C PHE A 165 -31.44 -12.58 -15.44
N VAL A 166 -30.51 -12.28 -16.34
CA VAL A 166 -30.66 -12.43 -17.79
C VAL A 166 -29.58 -13.40 -18.24
N GLU A 167 -29.86 -14.31 -19.17
CA GLU A 167 -28.88 -15.28 -19.68
C GLU A 167 -27.55 -14.60 -20.03
N GLY A 168 -26.50 -14.88 -19.25
CA GLY A 168 -25.17 -14.31 -19.41
C GLY A 168 -24.79 -13.17 -18.45
N ASP A 169 -25.75 -12.64 -17.67
CA ASP A 169 -25.52 -11.64 -16.63
C ASP A 169 -26.03 -12.17 -15.28
N VAL A 170 -25.09 -12.56 -14.42
CA VAL A 170 -25.39 -12.97 -13.04
C VAL A 170 -24.66 -12.00 -12.14
N SER A 171 -25.39 -11.41 -11.19
CA SER A 171 -24.86 -10.44 -10.23
C SER A 171 -23.48 -10.84 -9.75
N SER A 172 -22.49 -10.04 -10.12
CA SER A 172 -21.12 -10.28 -9.71
C SER A 172 -20.63 -9.05 -8.98
N TRP A 173 -20.06 -9.26 -7.80
CA TRP A 173 -19.28 -8.22 -7.13
C TRP A 173 -18.24 -7.61 -8.07
N VAL A 174 -17.78 -8.35 -9.09
CA VAL A 174 -16.88 -7.89 -10.14
C VAL A 174 -17.48 -6.73 -10.94
N SER A 175 -18.67 -6.88 -11.52
CA SER A 175 -19.34 -5.78 -12.22
C SER A 175 -19.76 -4.68 -11.24
N ASP A 176 -20.35 -5.06 -10.10
CA ASP A 176 -20.85 -4.09 -9.13
C ASP A 176 -19.75 -3.19 -8.55
N LEU A 177 -18.56 -3.73 -8.25
CA LEU A 177 -17.46 -3.01 -7.62
C LEU A 177 -16.41 -2.51 -8.62
N LEU A 178 -15.95 -3.34 -9.55
CA LEU A 178 -14.83 -2.97 -10.43
C LEU A 178 -15.26 -2.01 -11.55
N GLU A 179 -16.55 -1.87 -11.83
CA GLU A 179 -17.05 -0.88 -12.79
C GLU A 179 -17.33 0.48 -12.14
N GLN A 180 -16.96 0.66 -10.87
CA GLN A 180 -17.18 1.91 -10.15
C GLN A 180 -16.00 2.87 -10.33
N ARG A 181 -16.30 4.08 -10.77
CA ARG A 181 -15.31 5.17 -10.92
C ARG A 181 -14.64 5.56 -9.60
N SER A 182 -15.33 5.35 -8.48
CA SER A 182 -14.86 5.70 -7.14
C SER A 182 -13.82 4.72 -6.59
N LEU A 183 -13.75 3.48 -7.09
CA LEU A 183 -12.88 2.45 -6.54
C LEU A 183 -11.40 2.82 -6.70
N GLY A 184 -10.94 3.12 -7.91
CA GLY A 184 -9.54 3.48 -8.16
C GLY A 184 -9.09 4.71 -7.36
N VAL A 185 -9.98 5.71 -7.23
CA VAL A 185 -9.73 6.91 -6.41
C VAL A 185 -9.60 6.56 -4.93
N TRP A 186 -10.45 5.66 -4.44
CA TRP A 186 -10.35 5.16 -3.07
C TRP A 186 -9.02 4.44 -2.86
N VAL A 187 -8.66 3.50 -3.74
CA VAL A 187 -7.40 2.72 -3.65
C VAL A 187 -6.18 3.63 -3.63
N GLU A 188 -6.08 4.58 -4.57
CA GLU A 188 -4.96 5.54 -4.65
C GLU A 188 -4.81 6.34 -3.36
N SER A 189 -5.91 6.87 -2.84
CA SER A 189 -5.92 7.65 -1.60
C SER A 189 -5.44 6.82 -0.40
N LYS A 190 -5.83 5.54 -0.33
CA LYS A 190 -5.40 4.63 0.75
C LYS A 190 -3.94 4.24 0.66
N VAL A 191 -3.41 4.04 -0.55
CA VAL A 191 -1.96 3.82 -0.75
C VAL A 191 -1.15 5.02 -0.26
N ARG A 192 -1.58 6.23 -0.60
CA ARG A 192 -0.94 7.46 -0.12
C ARG A 192 -0.98 7.56 1.40
N HIS A 193 -2.13 7.31 2.02
CA HIS A 193 -2.25 7.35 3.49
C HIS A 193 -1.33 6.32 4.18
N PHE A 194 -1.24 5.11 3.64
CA PHE A 194 -0.30 4.10 4.15
C PHE A 194 1.16 4.59 4.04
N TYR A 195 1.49 5.22 2.91
CA TYR A 195 2.83 5.75 2.69
C TYR A 195 3.17 6.89 3.67
N GLU A 196 2.24 7.80 3.92
CA GLU A 196 2.40 8.85 4.93
C GLU A 196 2.62 8.27 6.34
N ALA A 197 1.86 7.24 6.71
CA ALA A 197 2.05 6.54 7.99
C ALA A 197 3.42 5.86 8.08
N LEU A 198 3.90 5.24 7.00
CA LEU A 198 5.23 4.63 6.96
C LEU A 198 6.34 5.68 7.13
N LEU A 199 6.22 6.83 6.47
CA LEU A 199 7.18 7.93 6.64
C LEU A 199 7.16 8.45 8.07
N GLY A 200 5.98 8.64 8.67
CA GLY A 200 5.84 9.05 10.06
C GLY A 200 6.46 8.05 11.05
N LEU A 201 6.33 6.75 10.76
CA LEU A 201 6.98 5.69 11.53
C LEU A 201 8.51 5.77 11.47
N LEU A 202 9.06 5.93 10.27
CA LEU A 202 10.50 5.84 10.03
C LEU A 202 11.26 7.11 10.44
N LEU A 203 10.68 8.28 10.15
CA LEU A 203 11.31 9.59 10.39
C LEU A 203 10.95 10.18 11.76
N GLY A 204 9.97 9.57 12.46
CA GLY A 204 9.38 10.10 13.68
C GLY A 204 8.52 11.35 13.43
N ASP A 205 7.76 11.73 14.44
CA ASP A 205 7.21 13.09 14.50
C ASP A 205 8.38 14.04 14.79
N PRO A 206 8.70 15.03 13.95
CA PRO A 206 9.77 15.98 14.22
C PRO A 206 9.58 16.72 15.57
N ASN A 207 8.38 16.68 16.16
CA ASN A 207 8.09 17.26 17.47
C ASN A 207 8.31 16.30 18.66
N LYS A 208 8.55 15.00 18.45
CA LYS A 208 8.77 14.00 19.52
C LYS A 208 10.24 13.68 19.81
N ALA A 209 11.18 14.14 18.98
CA ALA A 209 12.62 13.88 19.15
C ALA A 209 13.25 14.54 20.40
N THR A 210 12.52 15.39 21.13
CA THR A 210 13.06 16.15 22.27
C THR A 210 12.87 15.46 23.64
N THR A 211 12.21 14.31 23.73
CA THR A 211 11.78 13.76 25.04
C THR A 211 12.52 12.49 25.49
N ILE A 212 13.44 11.94 24.70
CA ILE A 212 14.17 10.69 25.05
C ILE A 212 15.59 10.98 25.57
N ASN A 213 15.76 12.05 26.36
CA ASN A 213 17.02 12.34 27.06
C ASN A 213 16.77 12.92 28.47
N ARG A 214 15.81 12.34 29.19
CA ARG A 214 15.67 12.53 30.63
C ARG A 214 15.10 11.26 31.25
N TYR A 215 15.94 10.27 31.49
CA TYR A 215 16.02 9.46 32.72
C TYR A 215 17.32 8.66 32.70
#